data_AF-A0A2P8AFY9-F1
#
_entry.id   AF-A0A2P8AFY9-F1
#
_cell.length_a   1.000
_cell.length_b   1.000
_cell.length_c   1.000
_cell.angle_alpha   90.00
_cell.angle_beta   90.00
_cell.angle_gamma   90.00
#
_symmetry.space_group_name_H-M   'P 1'
#
loop_
_entity.id
_entity.type
_entity.pdbx_description
1 polymer ?
#
loop_
_entity_poly.entity_id
_entity_poly.type
_entity_poly.pdbx_seq_one_letter_code
_entity_poly.pdbx_strand_id
1 'polypeptide(L)'
;MAKVQTEYLTEINQGDGSRQEVAVGSGDNTWIWTADGWDLTRSLRRGSDAPKKGVHLDCELVDIRFDPVKTALIIIDMQNIGLNKALDPPSAPPMYAAQGAILNQIIWLNWGLTEDDLANMPPSEARMFAFDLNTDKVDYGLGDPRGDTDDPANFLRHGERPNFSRLPGTGLGEVLLEDGSRVQGGRVMMRDTWNTALHGPLAAAFEKGKLAPRPDVLIYKNCSSGIRTLLFAGVNTDQCVGFTLQDANAQSFDTIILKDGCGTDSPPHAKATYEFNCVRAWGFLTSCKALAKAAGLEY
;
A
#
# COMPACT_ATOMS: atom_id res chain seq x y z
N MET A 1 34.78 -15.54 20.37
CA MET A 1 33.72 -16.10 19.51
C MET A 1 32.40 -15.99 20.24
N ALA A 2 31.52 -15.09 19.80
CA ALA A 2 30.18 -15.01 20.34
C ALA A 2 29.39 -16.24 19.86
N LYS A 3 28.89 -17.06 20.79
CA LYS A 3 27.89 -18.07 20.48
C LYS A 3 26.62 -17.31 20.09
N VAL A 4 26.26 -17.34 18.81
CA VAL A 4 24.95 -16.87 18.35
C VAL A 4 23.91 -17.82 18.97
N GLN A 5 23.07 -17.31 19.88
CA GLN A 5 21.93 -18.08 20.40
C GLN A 5 20.93 -18.28 19.25
N THR A 6 20.80 -19.52 18.80
CA THR A 6 19.88 -20.01 17.76
C THR A 6 18.45 -20.26 18.28
N GLU A 7 18.02 -19.58 19.36
CA GLU A 7 16.68 -19.78 19.93
C GLU A 7 15.54 -19.40 18.96
N TYR A 8 15.85 -18.67 17.88
CA TYR A 8 14.92 -18.25 16.83
C TYR A 8 14.91 -19.13 15.58
N LEU A 9 15.83 -20.10 15.47
CA LEU A 9 16.00 -20.95 14.28
C LEU A 9 15.99 -22.41 14.69
N THR A 10 15.00 -23.17 14.23
CA THR A 10 14.90 -24.61 14.48
C THR A 10 14.94 -25.38 13.16
N GLU A 11 15.99 -26.17 12.94
CA GLU A 11 16.06 -27.10 11.81
C GLU A 11 15.05 -28.24 12.00
N ILE A 12 14.26 -28.53 10.96
CA ILE A 12 13.31 -29.64 10.95
C ILE A 12 13.90 -30.74 10.06
N ASN A 13 14.46 -31.78 10.68
CA ASN A 13 14.96 -32.95 9.96
C ASN A 13 13.84 -33.99 9.80
N GLN A 14 13.31 -34.15 8.58
CA GLN A 14 12.31 -35.17 8.27
C GLN A 14 12.96 -36.50 7.81
N GLY A 15 13.88 -37.08 8.60
CA GLY A 15 14.21 -38.53 8.68
C GLY A 15 14.60 -39.37 7.44
N ASP A 16 14.22 -39.03 6.23
CA ASP A 16 14.74 -39.51 4.94
C ASP A 16 15.22 -38.26 4.17
N GLY A 17 16.03 -38.36 3.12
CA GLY A 17 16.71 -37.25 2.41
C GLY A 17 15.83 -36.16 1.77
N SER A 18 14.92 -35.59 2.54
CA SER A 18 13.92 -34.59 2.25
C SER A 18 14.49 -33.17 2.45
N ARG A 19 13.87 -32.21 1.75
CA ARG A 19 14.29 -30.80 1.68
C ARG A 19 14.50 -30.21 3.08
N GLN A 20 15.58 -29.47 3.26
CA GLN A 20 15.86 -28.75 4.50
C GLN A 20 14.75 -27.73 4.77
N GLU A 21 14.10 -27.84 5.93
CA GLU A 21 13.11 -26.89 6.43
C GLU A 21 13.66 -26.21 7.68
N VAL A 22 13.50 -24.89 7.79
CA VAL A 22 13.94 -24.09 8.94
C VAL A 22 12.77 -23.30 9.47
N ALA A 23 12.38 -23.54 10.72
CA ALA A 23 11.41 -22.70 11.41
C ALA A 23 12.10 -21.42 11.92
N VAL A 24 11.53 -20.27 11.59
CA VAL A 24 12.05 -18.93 11.92
C VAL A 24 11.00 -18.16 12.69
N GLY A 25 11.31 -17.77 13.93
CA GLY A 25 10.40 -17.06 14.83
C GLY A 25 10.18 -17.77 16.16
N SER A 26 9.08 -17.46 16.84
CA SER A 26 8.75 -18.05 18.14
C SER A 26 7.25 -18.22 18.35
N GLY A 27 6.85 -19.30 19.02
CA GLY A 27 5.45 -19.61 19.34
C GLY A 27 4.55 -19.61 18.10
N ASP A 28 3.39 -18.96 18.21
CA ASP A 28 2.41 -18.85 17.12
C ASP A 28 2.85 -17.89 15.99
N ASN A 29 3.96 -17.16 16.16
CA ASN A 29 4.53 -16.27 15.14
C ASN A 29 5.81 -16.87 14.54
N THR A 30 5.64 -17.98 13.83
CA THR A 30 6.73 -18.73 13.21
C THR A 30 6.46 -18.92 11.72
N TRP A 31 7.43 -18.53 10.89
CA TRP A 31 7.47 -18.87 9.46
C TRP A 31 8.32 -20.13 9.25
N ILE A 32 8.09 -20.82 8.14
CA ILE A 32 8.92 -21.96 7.73
C ILE A 32 9.63 -21.59 6.43
N TRP A 33 10.94 -21.63 6.44
CA TRP A 33 11.76 -21.52 5.24
C TRP A 33 12.03 -22.89 4.64
N THR A 34 12.03 -22.96 3.32
CA THR A 34 12.47 -24.11 2.51
C THR A 34 13.31 -23.63 1.33
N ALA A 35 13.97 -24.55 0.63
CA ALA A 35 14.69 -24.23 -0.60
C ALA A 35 13.80 -23.62 -1.72
N ASP A 36 12.49 -23.87 -1.68
CA ASP A 36 11.54 -23.35 -2.69
C ASP A 36 10.87 -22.03 -2.26
N GLY A 37 11.03 -21.60 -1.00
CA GLY A 37 10.43 -20.35 -0.51
C GLY A 37 10.00 -20.36 0.95
N TRP A 38 9.16 -19.39 1.32
CA TRP A 38 8.69 -19.16 2.70
C TRP A 38 7.22 -19.53 2.90
N ASP A 39 6.89 -20.20 3.99
CA ASP A 39 5.52 -20.46 4.44
C ASP A 39 5.18 -19.56 5.64
N LEU A 40 4.27 -18.61 5.42
CA LEU A 40 3.78 -17.62 6.38
C LEU A 40 2.45 -18.02 7.01
N THR A 41 1.90 -19.18 6.66
CA THR A 41 0.57 -19.64 7.15
C THR A 41 0.56 -19.88 8.66
N ARG A 42 1.75 -20.00 9.27
CA ARG A 42 1.99 -20.31 10.70
C ARG A 42 1.34 -21.63 11.11
N SER A 43 1.25 -22.60 10.18
CA SER A 43 0.67 -23.92 10.46
C SER A 43 1.67 -24.86 11.14
N LEU A 44 2.20 -24.49 12.30
CA LEU A 44 2.91 -25.43 13.17
C LEU A 44 1.94 -26.09 14.16
N ARG A 45 0.97 -26.84 13.64
CA ARG A 45 0.32 -27.90 14.44
C ARG A 45 0.89 -29.24 13.99
N ARG A 46 1.78 -29.79 14.82
CA ARG A 46 2.09 -31.23 14.80
C ARG A 46 0.78 -32.00 15.04
N GLY A 47 0.39 -32.86 14.10
CA GLY A 47 -0.49 -34.00 14.37
C GLY A 47 -2.00 -33.85 14.13
N SER A 48 -2.46 -33.09 13.14
CA SER A 48 -3.85 -33.25 12.67
C SER A 48 -3.97 -33.04 11.17
N ASP A 49 -4.76 -33.88 10.51
CA ASP A 49 -5.19 -33.87 9.10
C ASP A 49 -5.94 -32.58 8.66
N ALA A 50 -5.46 -31.41 9.08
CA ALA A 50 -5.98 -30.15 8.59
C ALA A 50 -5.45 -29.93 7.16
N PRO A 51 -6.32 -29.69 6.15
CA PRO A 51 -5.88 -29.36 4.81
C PRO A 51 -4.92 -28.17 4.87
N LYS A 52 -3.76 -28.27 4.23
CA LYS A 52 -2.80 -27.15 4.09
C LYS A 52 -3.48 -26.06 3.22
N LYS A 53 -4.25 -25.16 3.83
CA LYS A 53 -5.06 -24.12 3.17
C LYS A 53 -4.26 -22.92 2.63
N GLY A 54 -2.93 -22.99 2.66
CA GLY A 54 -2.09 -21.90 2.13
C GLY A 54 -2.03 -21.88 0.61
N VAL A 55 -2.06 -20.69 0.04
CA VAL A 55 -1.95 -20.39 -1.41
C VAL A 55 -0.51 -20.02 -1.75
N HIS A 56 0.00 -20.55 -2.87
CA HIS A 56 1.34 -20.22 -3.40
C HIS A 56 1.28 -18.90 -4.17
N LEU A 57 2.24 -18.02 -3.95
CA LEU A 57 2.34 -16.73 -4.60
C LEU A 57 3.76 -16.49 -5.13
N ASP A 58 3.84 -16.39 -6.45
CA ASP A 58 5.07 -16.08 -7.17
C ASP A 58 5.52 -14.65 -6.78
N CYS A 59 6.74 -14.49 -6.26
CA CYS A 59 7.27 -13.19 -5.83
C CYS A 59 8.66 -12.93 -6.44
N GLU A 60 9.09 -11.67 -6.47
CA GLU A 60 10.28 -11.25 -7.24
C GLU A 60 11.60 -11.91 -6.76
N LEU A 61 11.81 -12.03 -5.45
CA LEU A 61 13.04 -12.59 -4.89
C LEU A 61 12.90 -14.05 -4.48
N VAL A 62 11.81 -14.38 -3.80
CA VAL A 62 11.55 -15.71 -3.27
C VAL A 62 10.05 -15.90 -3.13
N ASP A 63 9.54 -17.02 -3.60
CA ASP A 63 8.13 -17.34 -3.53
C ASP A 63 7.66 -17.53 -2.09
N ILE A 64 6.36 -17.30 -1.91
CA ILE A 64 5.74 -17.45 -0.60
C ILE A 64 4.49 -18.29 -0.64
N ARG A 65 4.14 -18.82 0.53
CA ARG A 65 2.85 -19.42 0.81
C ARG A 65 2.16 -18.67 1.95
N PHE A 66 0.93 -18.23 1.73
CA PHE A 66 0.17 -17.46 2.73
C PHE A 66 -1.22 -18.06 2.97
N ASP A 67 -1.83 -17.77 4.13
CA ASP A 67 -3.18 -18.21 4.47
C ASP A 67 -4.20 -17.13 4.05
N PRO A 68 -4.99 -17.34 2.99
CA PRO A 68 -5.93 -16.33 2.49
C PRO A 68 -7.01 -15.95 3.52
N VAL A 69 -7.26 -16.78 4.54
CA VAL A 69 -8.21 -16.46 5.61
C VAL A 69 -7.63 -15.43 6.60
N LYS A 70 -6.31 -15.34 6.71
CA LYS A 70 -5.58 -14.40 7.57
C LYS A 70 -4.94 -13.26 6.77
N THR A 71 -5.29 -13.14 5.50
CA THR A 71 -4.79 -12.12 4.59
C THR A 71 -5.87 -11.10 4.27
N ALA A 72 -5.49 -9.84 4.18
CA ALA A 72 -6.31 -8.83 3.53
C ALA A 72 -5.52 -8.04 2.49
N LEU A 73 -6.22 -7.63 1.44
CA LEU A 73 -5.75 -6.63 0.49
C LEU A 73 -6.14 -5.24 0.99
N ILE A 74 -5.14 -4.40 1.22
CA ILE A 74 -5.29 -2.99 1.55
C ILE A 74 -5.14 -2.17 0.28
N ILE A 75 -6.18 -1.42 -0.07
CA ILE A 75 -6.12 -0.42 -1.15
C ILE A 75 -6.08 0.97 -0.55
N ILE A 76 -5.01 1.69 -0.86
CA ILE A 76 -4.65 2.96 -0.22
C ILE A 76 -4.95 4.13 -1.15
N ASP A 77 -5.77 5.06 -0.67
CA ASP A 77 -6.02 6.40 -1.23
C ASP A 77 -6.40 6.42 -2.73
N MET A 78 -7.08 5.37 -3.20
CA MET A 78 -7.68 5.29 -4.54
C MET A 78 -9.00 6.09 -4.61
N GLN A 79 -8.91 7.37 -4.25
CA GLN A 79 -10.02 8.29 -4.08
C GLN A 79 -10.16 9.24 -5.28
N ASN A 80 -11.35 9.79 -5.47
CA ASN A 80 -11.63 10.73 -6.56
C ASN A 80 -10.64 11.90 -6.63
N ILE A 81 -10.16 12.40 -5.48
CA ILE A 81 -9.23 13.54 -5.42
C ILE A 81 -7.91 13.30 -6.18
N GLY A 82 -7.42 12.06 -6.23
CA GLY A 82 -6.18 11.68 -6.92
C GLY A 82 -6.39 11.03 -8.30
N LEU A 83 -7.62 10.58 -8.59
CA LEU A 83 -7.91 9.75 -9.78
C LEU A 83 -8.93 10.37 -10.73
N ASN A 84 -9.77 11.32 -10.32
CA ASN A 84 -10.83 11.81 -11.19
C ASN A 84 -10.29 12.85 -12.18
N LYS A 85 -10.38 12.56 -13.49
CA LYS A 85 -9.92 13.46 -14.58
C LYS A 85 -10.54 14.85 -14.52
N ALA A 86 -11.76 14.99 -13.99
CA ALA A 86 -12.41 16.28 -13.80
C ALA A 86 -11.63 17.23 -12.87
N LEU A 87 -10.76 16.68 -12.03
CA LEU A 87 -9.90 17.43 -11.12
C LEU A 87 -8.49 17.66 -11.68
N ASP A 88 -8.25 17.23 -12.93
CA ASP A 88 -6.97 17.31 -13.65
C ASP A 88 -5.75 16.92 -12.79
N PRO A 89 -5.75 15.75 -12.13
CA PRO A 89 -4.62 15.36 -11.31
C PRO A 89 -3.40 15.11 -12.24
N PRO A 90 -2.23 15.71 -11.95
CA PRO A 90 -1.02 15.58 -12.80
C PRO A 90 -0.50 14.13 -12.92
N SER A 91 -1.06 13.21 -12.13
CA SER A 91 -0.56 11.88 -11.79
C SER A 91 -1.38 10.71 -12.36
N ALA A 92 -2.36 10.99 -13.22
CA ALA A 92 -3.43 10.06 -13.56
C ALA A 92 -3.02 8.72 -14.24
N PRO A 93 -2.10 8.69 -15.24
CA PRO A 93 -1.82 7.46 -16.00
C PRO A 93 -1.27 6.26 -15.19
N PRO A 94 -0.21 6.40 -14.36
CA PRO A 94 0.30 5.27 -13.56
C PRO A 94 -0.70 4.82 -12.48
N MET A 95 -1.53 5.75 -11.97
CA MET A 95 -2.56 5.44 -10.98
C MET A 95 -3.75 4.68 -11.61
N TYR A 96 -4.11 4.97 -12.86
CA TYR A 96 -5.11 4.18 -13.59
C TYR A 96 -4.64 2.77 -13.95
N ALA A 97 -3.36 2.61 -14.29
CA ALA A 97 -2.77 1.29 -14.50
C ALA A 97 -2.85 0.46 -13.20
N ALA A 98 -2.52 1.08 -12.07
CA ALA A 98 -2.69 0.49 -10.74
C ALA A 98 -4.14 0.10 -10.44
N GLN A 99 -5.09 1.00 -10.69
CA GLN A 99 -6.52 0.72 -10.52
C GLN A 99 -7.00 -0.48 -11.33
N GLY A 100 -6.59 -0.58 -12.60
CA GLY A 100 -7.01 -1.65 -13.49
C GLY A 100 -6.50 -3.04 -13.08
N ALA A 101 -5.47 -3.11 -12.25
CA ALA A 101 -4.83 -4.36 -11.85
C ALA A 101 -5.46 -5.00 -10.58
N ILE A 102 -6.24 -4.25 -9.78
CA ILE A 102 -6.65 -4.70 -8.44
C ILE A 102 -7.93 -5.59 -8.47
N LEU A 103 -7.96 -6.68 -7.67
CA LEU A 103 -9.01 -7.71 -7.63
C LEU A 103 -9.72 -7.83 -6.26
N ASN A 104 -10.81 -8.64 -6.19
CA ASN A 104 -11.84 -8.65 -5.12
C ASN A 104 -11.43 -9.22 -3.74
N GLN A 105 -12.12 -8.73 -2.70
CA GLN A 105 -11.95 -8.84 -1.22
C GLN A 105 -10.91 -7.89 -0.61
N ILE A 106 -11.41 -6.79 -0.03
CA ILE A 106 -10.64 -5.54 0.07
C ILE A 106 -10.91 -4.80 1.39
N ILE A 107 -9.83 -4.42 2.07
CA ILE A 107 -9.81 -3.36 3.08
C ILE A 107 -9.42 -2.06 2.38
N TRP A 108 -10.29 -1.07 2.46
CA TRP A 108 -10.05 0.25 1.88
C TRP A 108 -9.49 1.17 2.95
N LEU A 109 -8.31 1.76 2.69
CA LEU A 109 -7.65 2.69 3.59
C LEU A 109 -7.53 4.04 2.89
N ASN A 110 -8.28 5.01 3.38
CA ASN A 110 -8.47 6.28 2.70
C ASN A 110 -8.17 7.46 3.63
N TRP A 111 -7.74 8.58 3.05
CA TRP A 111 -7.80 9.88 3.72
C TRP A 111 -9.25 10.27 4.03
N GLY A 112 -9.45 10.82 5.23
CA GLY A 112 -10.77 11.09 5.81
C GLY A 112 -10.65 11.79 7.16
N LEU A 113 -10.29 13.07 7.15
CA LEU A 113 -10.17 13.96 8.30
C LEU A 113 -11.55 14.32 8.90
N THR A 114 -11.54 14.59 10.19
CA THR A 114 -12.63 15.18 10.97
C THR A 114 -12.37 16.68 11.22
N GLU A 115 -13.34 17.42 11.77
CA GLU A 115 -13.11 18.83 12.15
C GLU A 115 -11.99 18.97 13.19
N ASP A 116 -11.88 17.99 14.09
CA ASP A 116 -10.86 17.99 15.14
C ASP A 116 -9.47 17.74 14.53
N ASP A 117 -9.36 16.81 13.57
CA ASP A 117 -8.10 16.59 12.84
C ASP A 117 -7.67 17.84 12.09
N LEU A 118 -8.63 18.55 11.45
CA LEU A 118 -8.35 19.78 10.73
C LEU A 118 -7.89 20.92 11.65
N ALA A 119 -8.55 21.08 12.80
CA ALA A 119 -8.19 22.11 13.78
C ALA A 119 -6.79 21.87 14.39
N ASN A 120 -6.34 20.62 14.42
CA ASN A 120 -5.07 20.20 15.00
C ASN A 120 -4.02 19.79 13.96
N MET A 121 -4.22 20.11 12.67
CA MET A 121 -3.33 19.69 11.60
C MET A 121 -1.89 20.20 11.83
N PRO A 122 -0.88 19.31 11.80
CA PRO A 122 0.52 19.71 11.94
C PRO A 122 0.96 20.65 10.80
N PRO A 123 1.81 21.67 11.10
CA PRO A 123 2.31 22.58 10.07
C PRO A 123 3.05 21.90 8.91
N SER A 124 3.69 20.75 9.15
CA SER A 124 4.36 19.95 8.11
C SER A 124 3.38 19.38 7.08
N GLU A 125 2.19 18.98 7.54
CA GLU A 125 1.14 18.42 6.69
C GLU A 125 0.44 19.53 5.89
N ALA A 126 0.11 20.64 6.56
CA ALA A 126 -0.40 21.84 5.88
C ALA A 126 0.58 22.36 4.82
N ARG A 127 1.89 22.34 5.10
CA ARG A 127 2.93 22.71 4.13
C ARG A 127 2.92 21.78 2.91
N MET A 128 2.89 20.46 3.13
CA MET A 128 2.89 19.48 2.05
C MET A 128 1.70 19.64 1.10
N PHE A 129 0.51 19.90 1.63
CA PHE A 129 -0.70 20.02 0.80
C PHE A 129 -0.91 21.41 0.20
N ALA A 130 -0.55 22.47 0.92
CA ALA A 130 -0.93 23.82 0.56
C ALA A 130 0.22 24.67 0.03
N PHE A 131 1.41 24.11 -0.22
CA PHE A 131 2.54 24.88 -0.73
C PHE A 131 3.20 24.16 -1.91
N ASP A 132 2.96 24.69 -3.12
CA ASP A 132 3.60 24.21 -4.34
C ASP A 132 5.01 24.79 -4.46
N LEU A 133 5.96 24.03 -5.02
CA LEU A 133 7.29 24.55 -5.35
C LEU A 133 7.22 25.50 -6.55
N ASN A 134 8.05 26.55 -6.57
CA ASN A 134 8.15 27.51 -7.68
C ASN A 134 8.91 26.95 -8.88
N THR A 135 8.38 25.84 -9.42
CA THR A 135 8.85 25.16 -10.62
C THR A 135 7.65 24.53 -11.31
N ASP A 136 7.66 24.54 -12.65
CA ASP A 136 6.67 23.84 -13.47
C ASP A 136 7.08 22.39 -13.75
N LYS A 137 8.20 21.93 -13.17
CA LYS A 137 8.75 20.59 -13.37
C LYS A 137 8.12 19.56 -12.42
N VAL A 138 7.81 18.39 -12.96
CA VAL A 138 7.25 17.23 -12.24
C VAL A 138 8.24 16.56 -11.27
N ASP A 139 9.53 16.78 -11.46
CA ASP A 139 10.59 16.28 -10.57
C ASP A 139 10.89 17.25 -9.42
N TYR A 140 10.01 18.25 -9.21
CA TYR A 140 10.16 19.25 -8.17
C TYR A 140 11.45 20.08 -8.30
N GLY A 141 12.03 20.13 -9.50
CA GLY A 141 13.29 20.83 -9.77
C GLY A 141 14.54 20.08 -9.30
N LEU A 142 14.41 18.81 -8.90
CA LEU A 142 15.53 17.96 -8.46
C LEU A 142 16.46 17.55 -9.62
N GLY A 143 15.94 17.43 -10.84
CA GLY A 143 16.71 17.19 -12.06
C GLY A 143 17.18 18.48 -12.74
N ASP A 144 17.03 19.64 -12.09
CA ASP A 144 17.55 20.92 -12.56
C ASP A 144 18.82 21.28 -11.77
N PRO A 145 20.04 21.08 -12.30
CA PRO A 145 21.28 21.39 -11.60
C PRO A 145 21.57 22.90 -11.58
N ARG A 146 20.56 23.75 -11.38
CA ARG A 146 20.75 25.17 -11.07
C ARG A 146 21.42 25.38 -9.71
N GLY A 147 21.57 24.31 -8.92
CA GLY A 147 22.40 24.25 -7.73
C GLY A 147 23.48 23.17 -7.85
N ASP A 148 24.56 23.35 -7.10
CA ASP A 148 25.61 22.35 -6.91
C ASP A 148 25.27 21.55 -5.64
N THR A 149 25.10 20.23 -5.77
CA THR A 149 24.79 19.34 -4.64
C THR A 149 25.91 19.26 -3.61
N ASP A 150 27.12 19.64 -4.00
CA ASP A 150 28.31 19.70 -3.15
C ASP A 150 28.58 21.11 -2.60
N ASP A 151 27.77 22.11 -2.95
CA ASP A 151 27.81 23.47 -2.40
C ASP A 151 26.55 23.79 -1.56
N PRO A 152 26.62 23.71 -0.22
CA PRO A 152 25.51 24.03 0.68
C PRO A 152 24.94 25.45 0.52
N ALA A 153 25.73 26.40 -0.01
CA ALA A 153 25.27 27.77 -0.23
C ALA A 153 24.33 27.88 -1.44
N ASN A 154 24.53 27.02 -2.45
CA ASN A 154 23.78 26.98 -3.70
C ASN A 154 22.98 25.68 -3.90
N PHE A 155 22.78 24.90 -2.84
CA PHE A 155 21.94 23.70 -2.80
C PHE A 155 20.51 24.05 -3.28
N LEU A 156 20.08 23.49 -4.42
CA LEU A 156 18.78 23.66 -5.10
C LEU A 156 17.71 24.45 -4.31
N ARG A 157 17.54 25.75 -4.60
CA ARG A 157 16.54 26.63 -3.95
C ARG A 157 15.53 27.16 -4.94
N HIS A 158 14.45 26.42 -5.16
CA HIS A 158 13.34 26.88 -6.00
C HIS A 158 12.33 27.74 -5.21
N GLY A 159 12.24 27.59 -3.89
CA GLY A 159 11.24 28.29 -3.07
C GLY A 159 9.82 27.73 -3.25
N GLU A 160 8.89 28.14 -2.38
CA GLU A 160 7.51 27.64 -2.32
C GLU A 160 6.50 28.79 -2.46
N ARG A 161 5.30 28.50 -2.96
CA ARG A 161 4.14 29.41 -3.01
C ARG A 161 2.90 28.73 -2.43
N PRO A 162 2.05 29.46 -1.68
CA PRO A 162 0.83 28.88 -1.14
C PRO A 162 -0.22 28.59 -2.22
N ASN A 163 -0.85 27.42 -2.13
CA ASN A 163 -2.00 26.93 -2.88
C ASN A 163 -3.04 26.33 -1.92
N PHE A 164 -3.85 27.20 -1.32
CA PHE A 164 -4.82 26.80 -0.29
C PHE A 164 -6.00 25.97 -0.81
N SER A 165 -6.14 25.82 -2.13
CA SER A 165 -7.21 25.02 -2.74
C SER A 165 -7.08 23.52 -2.46
N ARG A 166 -5.87 23.05 -2.13
CA ARG A 166 -5.54 21.66 -1.79
C ARG A 166 -5.44 21.39 -0.29
N LEU A 167 -5.56 22.43 0.54
CA LEU A 167 -5.53 22.27 2.00
C LEU A 167 -6.73 21.40 2.43
N PRO A 168 -6.53 20.34 3.24
CA PRO A 168 -7.66 19.58 3.76
C PRO A 168 -8.63 20.49 4.50
N GLY A 169 -9.93 20.19 4.41
CA GLY A 169 -10.99 21.05 4.94
C GLY A 169 -11.39 22.22 4.03
N THR A 170 -10.62 22.60 3.01
CA THR A 170 -11.05 23.61 2.04
C THR A 170 -12.24 23.11 1.22
N GLY A 171 -13.23 23.96 0.97
CA GLY A 171 -14.40 23.62 0.15
C GLY A 171 -14.05 23.53 -1.33
N LEU A 172 -14.27 22.37 -1.95
CA LEU A 172 -14.06 22.16 -3.39
C LEU A 172 -15.17 22.75 -4.26
N GLY A 173 -16.34 23.04 -3.68
CA GLY A 173 -17.50 23.54 -4.42
C GLY A 173 -18.10 22.49 -5.37
N GLU A 174 -18.74 22.97 -6.44
CA GLU A 174 -19.36 22.10 -7.45
C GLU A 174 -18.32 21.64 -8.49
N VAL A 175 -18.24 20.33 -8.70
CA VAL A 175 -17.32 19.67 -9.64
C VAL A 175 -18.11 19.17 -10.84
N LEU A 176 -17.66 19.52 -12.05
CA LEU A 176 -18.24 19.05 -13.32
C LEU A 176 -17.54 17.76 -13.76
N LEU A 177 -18.29 16.66 -13.85
CA LEU A 177 -17.79 15.35 -14.25
C LEU A 177 -17.74 15.20 -15.79
N GLU A 178 -17.03 14.17 -16.27
CA GLU A 178 -16.85 13.91 -17.72
C GLU A 178 -18.17 13.62 -18.45
N ASP A 179 -19.16 13.05 -17.76
CA ASP A 179 -20.50 12.79 -18.31
C ASP A 179 -21.38 14.05 -18.35
N GLY A 180 -20.82 15.21 -17.97
CA GLY A 180 -21.51 16.50 -17.91
C GLY A 180 -22.35 16.70 -16.65
N SER A 181 -22.40 15.72 -15.75
CA SER A 181 -23.10 15.86 -14.46
C SER A 181 -22.30 16.72 -13.48
N ARG A 182 -23.00 17.30 -12.51
CA ARG A 182 -22.40 18.16 -11.48
C ARG A 182 -22.60 17.55 -10.11
N VAL A 183 -21.53 17.49 -9.33
CA VAL A 183 -21.53 16.95 -7.97
C VAL A 183 -20.91 17.93 -7.00
N GLN A 184 -21.40 17.94 -5.76
CA GLN A 184 -20.76 18.72 -4.71
C GLN A 184 -19.51 17.98 -4.22
N GLY A 185 -18.32 18.56 -4.47
CA GLY A 185 -17.04 17.93 -4.16
C GLY A 185 -16.81 17.76 -2.65
N GLY A 186 -17.50 18.55 -1.83
CA GLY A 186 -17.35 18.59 -0.38
C GLY A 186 -16.06 19.29 0.03
N ARG A 187 -15.62 19.07 1.27
CA ARG A 187 -14.36 19.61 1.78
C ARG A 187 -13.24 18.61 1.59
N VAL A 188 -12.08 19.08 1.13
CA VAL A 188 -10.91 18.26 0.80
C VAL A 188 -10.59 17.31 1.94
N MET A 189 -10.50 16.01 1.63
CA MET A 189 -10.15 14.93 2.54
C MET A 189 -11.05 14.74 3.77
N MET A 190 -12.24 15.33 3.84
CA MET A 190 -13.15 15.15 4.97
C MET A 190 -14.03 13.90 4.80
N ARG A 191 -14.26 13.11 5.87
CA ARG A 191 -15.13 11.91 5.79
C ARG A 191 -16.52 12.25 5.26
N ASP A 192 -17.15 11.25 4.65
CA ASP A 192 -18.50 11.33 4.10
C ASP A 192 -18.68 12.43 3.02
N THR A 193 -17.58 12.87 2.41
CA THR A 193 -17.61 13.78 1.27
C THR A 193 -17.28 13.06 -0.04
N TRP A 194 -17.82 13.58 -1.14
CA TRP A 194 -17.64 12.99 -2.47
C TRP A 194 -16.16 12.79 -2.86
N ASN A 195 -15.28 13.73 -2.49
CA ASN A 195 -13.85 13.62 -2.81
C ASN A 195 -13.13 12.47 -2.06
N THR A 196 -13.69 12.02 -0.92
CA THR A 196 -13.13 10.90 -0.14
C THR A 196 -13.74 9.53 -0.44
N ALA A 197 -14.80 9.50 -1.26
CA ALA A 197 -15.45 8.25 -1.67
C ALA A 197 -14.55 7.42 -2.61
N LEU A 198 -14.80 6.10 -2.64
CA LEU A 198 -14.15 5.19 -3.57
C LEU A 198 -14.46 5.56 -5.02
N HIS A 199 -13.46 5.46 -5.90
CA HIS A 199 -13.58 5.90 -7.28
C HIS A 199 -14.17 4.82 -8.21
N GLY A 200 -15.17 5.21 -9.03
CA GLY A 200 -15.62 4.45 -10.20
C GLY A 200 -15.96 2.96 -9.93
N PRO A 201 -15.38 2.00 -10.67
CA PRO A 201 -15.74 0.58 -10.54
C PRO A 201 -15.41 0.00 -9.16
N LEU A 202 -14.51 0.64 -8.40
CA LEU A 202 -14.12 0.21 -7.07
C LEU A 202 -15.21 0.46 -6.03
N ALA A 203 -15.97 1.55 -6.18
CA ALA A 203 -17.16 1.79 -5.35
C ALA A 203 -18.20 0.68 -5.58
N ALA A 204 -18.45 0.31 -6.84
CA ALA A 204 -19.37 -0.77 -7.17
C ALA A 204 -18.87 -2.14 -6.65
N ALA A 205 -17.56 -2.38 -6.73
CA ALA A 205 -16.94 -3.59 -6.18
C ALA A 205 -17.10 -3.67 -4.65
N PHE A 206 -16.86 -2.56 -3.93
CA PHE A 206 -17.05 -2.48 -2.48
C PHE A 206 -18.52 -2.71 -2.08
N GLU A 207 -19.47 -2.08 -2.79
CA GLU A 207 -20.91 -2.29 -2.55
C GLU A 207 -21.30 -3.76 -2.72
N LYS A 208 -20.76 -4.44 -3.73
CA LYS A 208 -20.94 -5.88 -3.94
C LYS A 208 -20.26 -6.72 -2.84
N GLY A 209 -19.06 -6.32 -2.44
CA GLY A 209 -18.25 -6.99 -1.41
C GLY A 209 -18.91 -6.98 -0.03
N LYS A 210 -19.69 -5.94 0.30
CA LYS A 210 -20.48 -5.89 1.55
C LYS A 210 -21.53 -7.01 1.67
N LEU A 211 -21.92 -7.64 0.57
CA LEU A 211 -22.91 -8.73 0.55
C LEU A 211 -22.27 -10.13 0.66
N ALA A 212 -20.95 -10.22 0.68
CA ALA A 212 -20.25 -11.50 0.79
C ALA A 212 -20.35 -12.09 2.21
N PRO A 213 -20.17 -13.42 2.39
CA PRO A 213 -20.17 -14.07 3.71
C PRO A 213 -19.15 -13.48 4.69
N ARG A 214 -18.10 -12.85 4.16
CA ARG A 214 -17.22 -11.92 4.87
C ARG A 214 -17.31 -10.56 4.17
N PRO A 215 -18.07 -9.60 4.71
CA PRO A 215 -18.29 -8.33 4.05
C PRO A 215 -16.98 -7.52 3.99
N ASP A 216 -16.75 -6.85 2.87
CA ASP A 216 -15.69 -5.84 2.75
C ASP A 216 -15.92 -4.72 3.78
N VAL A 217 -14.84 -4.15 4.32
CA VAL A 217 -14.90 -3.10 5.34
C VAL A 217 -14.07 -1.91 4.88
N LEU A 218 -14.69 -0.73 4.89
CA LEU A 218 -13.99 0.55 4.76
C LEU A 218 -13.50 0.97 6.15
N ILE A 219 -12.19 1.02 6.34
CA ILE A 219 -11.58 1.33 7.63
C ILE A 219 -10.77 2.60 7.46
N TYR A 220 -11.09 3.63 8.24
CA TYR A 220 -10.26 4.82 8.38
C TYR A 220 -9.11 4.49 9.35
N LYS A 221 -7.87 4.91 9.03
CA LYS A 221 -6.63 4.55 9.75
C LYS A 221 -6.86 4.44 11.27
N ASN A 222 -6.82 3.21 11.81
CA ASN A 222 -6.75 2.76 13.22
C ASN A 222 -7.68 1.57 13.54
N CYS A 223 -7.36 0.34 13.12
CA CYS A 223 -7.99 -0.86 13.68
C CYS A 223 -7.15 -2.14 13.46
N SER A 224 -6.91 -2.90 14.52
CA SER A 224 -6.26 -4.22 14.48
C SER A 224 -7.31 -5.33 14.54
N SER A 225 -7.35 -6.17 13.51
CA SER A 225 -8.15 -7.40 13.46
C SER A 225 -7.23 -8.62 13.45
N GLY A 226 -7.78 -9.84 13.55
CA GLY A 226 -7.02 -11.11 13.55
C GLY A 226 -6.28 -11.45 12.25
N ILE A 227 -6.06 -10.45 11.40
CA ILE A 227 -5.30 -10.49 10.16
C ILE A 227 -3.80 -10.48 10.50
N ARG A 228 -3.01 -11.17 9.68
CA ARG A 228 -1.55 -11.29 9.86
C ARG A 228 -0.77 -10.95 8.61
N THR A 229 -1.37 -11.14 7.43
CA THR A 229 -0.75 -10.83 6.15
C THR A 229 -1.52 -9.70 5.45
N LEU A 230 -0.82 -8.70 4.93
CA LEU A 230 -1.37 -7.53 4.27
C LEU A 230 -0.77 -7.39 2.87
N LEU A 231 -1.61 -7.45 1.86
CA LEU A 231 -1.28 -7.12 0.47
C LEU A 231 -1.53 -5.62 0.28
N PHE A 232 -0.60 -4.88 -0.33
CA PHE A 232 -0.70 -3.43 -0.49
C PHE A 232 -0.85 -3.07 -1.96
N ALA A 233 -1.87 -2.28 -2.26
CA ALA A 233 -2.11 -1.62 -3.52
C ALA A 233 -2.55 -0.17 -3.28
N GLY A 234 -2.49 0.68 -4.30
CA GLY A 234 -2.96 2.06 -4.21
C GLY A 234 -1.87 3.10 -4.50
N VAL A 235 -2.06 4.30 -3.97
CA VAL A 235 -1.28 5.49 -4.37
C VAL A 235 -1.03 6.39 -3.15
N ASN A 236 0.07 7.15 -3.07
CA ASN A 236 1.27 7.05 -3.90
C ASN A 236 2.23 5.99 -3.34
N THR A 237 2.91 5.23 -4.20
CA THR A 237 3.83 4.14 -3.79
C THR A 237 4.86 4.58 -2.75
N ASP A 238 5.49 5.74 -2.97
CA ASP A 238 6.57 6.29 -2.15
C ASP A 238 6.10 7.17 -0.98
N GLN A 239 4.78 7.33 -0.83
CA GLN A 239 4.17 8.13 0.21
C GLN A 239 3.21 7.27 1.03
N CYS A 240 1.90 7.38 0.83
CA CYS A 240 0.89 6.72 1.65
C CYS A 240 1.02 5.19 1.68
N VAL A 241 1.29 4.56 0.53
CA VAL A 241 1.51 3.10 0.46
C VAL A 241 2.76 2.74 1.25
N GLY A 242 3.88 3.41 0.96
CA GLY A 242 5.17 3.16 1.59
C GLY A 242 5.21 3.43 3.10
N PHE A 243 4.51 4.46 3.58
CA PHE A 243 4.39 4.78 4.99
C PHE A 243 3.56 3.72 5.73
N THR A 244 2.40 3.36 5.18
CA THR A 244 1.51 2.36 5.78
C THR A 244 2.18 0.98 5.79
N LEU A 245 2.92 0.64 4.74
CA LEU A 245 3.75 -0.56 4.68
C LEU A 245 4.76 -0.61 5.83
N GLN A 246 5.51 0.47 6.04
CA GLN A 246 6.52 0.54 7.10
C GLN A 246 5.90 0.44 8.50
N ASP A 247 4.78 1.13 8.72
CA ASP A 247 4.06 1.05 9.99
C ASP A 247 3.52 -0.38 10.25
N ALA A 248 2.91 -1.00 9.24
CA ALA A 248 2.47 -2.39 9.32
C ALA A 248 3.64 -3.38 9.57
N ASN A 249 4.77 -3.18 8.91
CA ASN A 249 5.96 -4.00 9.11
C ASN A 249 6.52 -3.84 10.53
N ALA A 250 6.58 -2.61 11.06
CA ALA A 250 6.97 -2.35 12.45
C ALA A 250 6.03 -3.02 13.47
N GLN A 251 4.75 -3.16 13.12
CA GLN A 251 3.75 -3.89 13.89
C GLN A 251 3.75 -5.41 13.65
N SER A 252 4.76 -5.93 12.94
CA SER A 252 4.95 -7.37 12.67
C SER A 252 3.87 -8.03 11.79
N PHE A 253 3.18 -7.26 10.94
CA PHE A 253 2.40 -7.86 9.86
C PHE A 253 3.33 -8.43 8.78
N ASP A 254 2.91 -9.50 8.11
CA ASP A 254 3.54 -9.92 6.86
C ASP A 254 3.08 -8.98 5.76
N THR A 255 4.01 -8.26 5.18
CA THR A 255 3.72 -7.15 4.27
C THR A 255 4.11 -7.55 2.85
N ILE A 256 3.19 -7.35 1.88
CA ILE A 256 3.39 -7.76 0.49
C ILE A 256 2.92 -6.62 -0.43
N ILE A 257 3.77 -6.06 -1.27
CA ILE A 257 3.37 -5.03 -2.25
C ILE A 257 2.96 -5.66 -3.59
N LEU A 258 1.85 -5.21 -4.17
CA LEU A 258 1.44 -5.46 -5.55
C LEU A 258 2.00 -4.34 -6.46
N LYS A 259 3.15 -4.57 -7.09
CA LYS A 259 3.94 -3.51 -7.75
C LYS A 259 3.19 -2.80 -8.89
N ASP A 260 2.39 -3.54 -9.62
CA ASP A 260 1.53 -3.10 -10.72
C ASP A 260 0.15 -2.64 -10.24
N GLY A 261 -0.21 -2.93 -8.98
CA GLY A 261 -1.34 -2.34 -8.27
C GLY A 261 -0.99 -1.07 -7.49
N CYS A 262 0.26 -0.59 -7.57
CA CYS A 262 0.73 0.63 -6.91
C CYS A 262 1.23 1.68 -7.92
N GLY A 263 0.81 2.94 -7.76
CA GLY A 263 1.18 4.05 -8.63
C GLY A 263 1.74 5.24 -7.87
N THR A 264 2.58 6.05 -8.52
CA THR A 264 3.02 7.37 -8.03
C THR A 264 3.38 8.26 -9.23
N ASP A 265 3.29 9.58 -9.04
CA ASP A 265 3.78 10.62 -9.95
C ASP A 265 5.18 11.12 -9.61
N SER A 266 5.74 10.68 -8.48
CA SER A 266 7.14 10.89 -8.17
C SER A 266 8.04 10.26 -9.26
N PRO A 267 9.28 10.76 -9.43
CA PRO A 267 10.25 10.15 -10.33
C PRO A 267 10.41 8.63 -10.13
N PRO A 268 10.76 7.85 -11.18
CA PRO A 268 10.80 6.39 -11.11
C PRO A 268 11.67 5.81 -9.97
N HIS A 269 12.74 6.52 -9.60
CA HIS A 269 13.62 6.09 -8.51
C HIS A 269 12.94 6.14 -7.13
N ALA A 270 11.97 7.03 -6.91
CA ALA A 270 11.22 7.09 -5.65
C ALA A 270 10.39 5.80 -5.45
N LYS A 271 9.68 5.35 -6.49
CA LYS A 271 9.00 4.05 -6.51
C LYS A 271 9.99 2.90 -6.33
N ALA A 272 11.11 2.92 -7.06
CA ALA A 272 12.11 1.87 -7.01
C ALA A 272 12.74 1.69 -5.62
N THR A 273 12.91 2.76 -4.84
CA THR A 273 13.40 2.69 -3.45
C THR A 273 12.49 1.83 -2.57
N TYR A 274 11.19 2.03 -2.67
CA TYR A 274 10.22 1.26 -1.88
C TYR A 274 10.11 -0.18 -2.34
N GLU A 275 10.11 -0.43 -3.65
CA GLU A 275 10.13 -1.80 -4.20
C GLU A 275 11.39 -2.56 -3.75
N PHE A 276 12.57 -1.93 -3.86
CA PHE A 276 13.84 -2.52 -3.44
C PHE A 276 13.88 -2.85 -1.95
N ASN A 277 13.48 -1.90 -1.09
CA ASN A 277 13.50 -2.11 0.36
C ASN A 277 12.41 -3.09 0.81
N CYS A 278 11.25 -3.11 0.15
CA CYS A 278 10.22 -4.10 0.41
C CYS A 278 10.74 -5.51 0.18
N VAL A 279 11.34 -5.77 -0.99
CA VAL A 279 11.91 -7.09 -1.32
C VAL A 279 12.96 -7.57 -0.32
N ARG A 280 13.71 -6.64 0.29
CA ARG A 280 14.88 -6.99 1.11
C ARG A 280 14.64 -6.99 2.61
N ALA A 281 13.76 -6.13 3.09
CA ALA A 281 13.68 -5.81 4.53
C ALA A 281 12.24 -5.63 5.02
N TRP A 282 11.35 -5.07 4.20
CA TRP A 282 10.00 -4.75 4.64
C TRP A 282 8.94 -5.72 4.16
N GLY A 283 9.29 -6.88 3.61
CA GLY A 283 8.32 -7.91 3.22
C GLY A 283 8.61 -8.57 1.88
N PHE A 284 7.60 -8.65 1.03
CA PHE A 284 7.66 -9.31 -0.28
C PHE A 284 7.08 -8.41 -1.39
N LEU A 285 7.53 -8.61 -2.62
CA LEU A 285 7.05 -7.87 -3.79
C LEU A 285 6.54 -8.87 -4.82
N THR A 286 5.34 -8.62 -5.35
CA THR A 286 4.70 -9.43 -6.37
C THR A 286 3.87 -8.54 -7.31
N SER A 287 3.10 -9.17 -8.18
CA SER A 287 2.18 -8.49 -9.10
C SER A 287 0.74 -8.92 -8.88
N CYS A 288 -0.20 -8.05 -9.22
CA CYS A 288 -1.62 -8.34 -9.34
C CYS A 288 -1.87 -9.55 -10.24
N LYS A 289 -1.12 -9.69 -11.35
CA LYS A 289 -1.19 -10.86 -12.22
C LYS A 289 -0.81 -12.16 -11.51
N ALA A 290 0.28 -12.16 -10.75
CA ALA A 290 0.70 -13.34 -9.97
C ALA A 290 -0.34 -13.67 -8.89
N LEU A 291 -0.90 -12.66 -8.22
CA LEU A 291 -1.97 -12.84 -7.26
C LEU A 291 -3.24 -13.40 -7.91
N ALA A 292 -3.63 -12.92 -9.09
CA ALA A 292 -4.78 -13.41 -9.84
C ALA A 292 -4.65 -14.89 -10.20
N LYS A 293 -3.48 -15.27 -10.73
CA LYS A 293 -3.11 -16.66 -11.03
C LYS A 293 -3.18 -17.52 -9.76
N ALA A 294 -2.63 -17.04 -8.64
CA ALA A 294 -2.67 -17.73 -7.36
C ALA A 294 -4.10 -17.93 -6.83
N ALA A 295 -4.99 -16.96 -7.09
CA ALA A 295 -6.41 -17.03 -6.75
C ALA A 295 -7.25 -17.88 -7.73
N GLY A 296 -6.65 -18.43 -8.81
CA GLY A 296 -7.36 -19.19 -9.83
C GLY A 296 -8.29 -18.33 -10.69
N LEU A 297 -8.02 -17.03 -10.80
CA LEU A 297 -8.78 -16.10 -11.62
C LEU A 297 -8.18 -16.07 -13.03
N GLU A 298 -9.04 -16.08 -14.04
CA GLU A 298 -8.62 -15.82 -15.42
C GLU A 298 -8.19 -14.35 -15.54
N TYR A 299 -6.94 -14.13 -15.94
CA TYR A 299 -6.29 -12.83 -16.06
C TYR A 299 -5.75 -12.64 -17.48
#